data_AF-A0A6A5SM07-F1
#
_entry.id   AF-A0A6A5SM07-F1
#
_cell.length_a   1.000
_cell.length_b   1.000
_cell.length_c   1.000
_cell.angle_alpha   90.00
_cell.angle_beta   90.00
_cell.angle_gamma   90.00
#
_symmetry.space_group_name_H-M   'P 1'
#
loop_
_entity.id
_entity.type
_entity.pdbx_description
1 polymer ?
#
loop_
_entity_poly.entity_id
_entity_poly.type
_entity_poly.pdbx_seq_one_letter_code
_entity_poly.pdbx_strand_id
1 'polypeptide(L)'
;MSDNHAANSVIESSDDEKEAGPSIINKELQSDVMNRPSVEFQCCACTDRFSCASMVTTPCGHRYCAECIKSLFMRSTRDEGLYPPKCCREQIPLALVAKHMHTDEFAAFELASVEYATRNRTYCSNYACATFIAPYNIELGTERATCPKCSTDTCVICNNRYHYGTDCPDDHALRQTRDLAREMGWQTCFACDRVVQLRSGCNHMTCPCSAEFCYACGVRWKECTCETADPNRIEERAEEIVDRDAGPNLLPAERIRRVYGLVAELQENHECEHSQKFQRIDDGAPRRGFRCEMCDARHHKYILQCRRCYVNVCEDCRRNRI
;
A
#
# COMPACT_ATOMS: atom_id res chain seq x y z
N MET A 1 61.41 18.98 -52.63
CA MET A 1 61.09 17.84 -51.75
C MET A 1 59.59 17.67 -51.83
N SER A 2 59.11 17.31 -53.02
CA SER A 2 58.85 15.94 -53.45
C SER A 2 57.59 15.38 -52.80
N ASP A 3 56.61 14.81 -53.48
CA ASP A 3 56.07 14.90 -54.84
C ASP A 3 54.90 13.89 -54.82
N ASN A 4 53.84 14.18 -55.56
CA ASN A 4 52.73 13.25 -55.82
C ASN A 4 53.22 11.92 -56.41
N HIS A 5 52.46 10.85 -56.19
CA HIS A 5 51.96 10.07 -57.34
C HIS A 5 50.69 9.29 -57.01
N ALA A 6 49.62 9.64 -57.74
CA ALA A 6 48.48 8.79 -58.04
C ALA A 6 48.82 7.87 -59.23
N ALA A 7 48.20 6.69 -59.29
CA ALA A 7 47.94 5.97 -60.54
C ALA A 7 46.74 5.02 -60.39
N ASN A 8 45.80 5.16 -61.33
CA ASN A 8 44.64 4.32 -61.64
C ASN A 8 45.04 3.06 -62.42
N SER A 9 44.21 2.00 -62.35
CA SER A 9 43.82 1.11 -63.48
C SER A 9 42.71 0.14 -62.99
N VAL A 10 41.45 0.28 -63.41
CA VAL A 10 40.74 -0.29 -64.60
C VAL A 10 40.38 -1.78 -64.49
N ILE A 11 39.07 -2.01 -64.25
CA ILE A 11 38.08 -2.97 -64.81
C ILE A 11 38.50 -4.43 -65.06
N GLU A 12 37.78 -5.37 -64.43
CA GLU A 12 37.15 -6.50 -65.14
C GLU A 12 35.95 -7.06 -64.37
N SER A 13 34.80 -7.00 -65.02
CA SER A 13 33.53 -7.63 -64.64
C SER A 13 33.54 -9.09 -65.08
N SER A 14 33.18 -10.00 -64.19
CA SER A 14 32.73 -11.34 -64.57
C SER A 14 31.54 -11.75 -63.70
N ASP A 15 30.37 -11.78 -64.33
CA ASP A 15 29.17 -12.42 -63.83
C ASP A 15 29.41 -13.93 -63.72
N ASP A 16 29.17 -14.50 -62.54
CA ASP A 16 28.94 -15.94 -62.40
C ASP A 16 27.83 -16.15 -61.36
N GLU A 17 26.61 -16.29 -61.88
CA GLU A 17 25.48 -16.88 -61.16
C GLU A 17 25.83 -18.31 -60.76
N LYS A 18 25.97 -18.62 -59.46
CA LYS A 18 25.81 -20.00 -58.97
C LYS A 18 25.04 -20.05 -57.66
N GLU A 19 23.78 -20.44 -57.81
CA GLU A 19 23.03 -21.36 -56.97
C GLU A 19 22.80 -20.99 -55.49
N ALA A 20 21.57 -20.56 -55.22
CA ALA A 20 20.97 -20.63 -53.90
C ALA A 20 20.84 -22.10 -53.45
N GLY A 21 21.79 -22.56 -52.64
CA GLY A 21 21.69 -23.79 -51.87
C GLY A 21 20.69 -23.66 -50.71
N PRO A 22 19.98 -24.74 -50.32
CA PRO A 22 18.67 -24.63 -49.70
C PRO A 22 18.70 -24.23 -48.23
N SER A 23 17.86 -23.25 -47.91
CA SER A 23 17.49 -22.79 -46.57
C SER A 23 16.73 -23.87 -45.80
N ILE A 24 17.43 -24.89 -45.29
CA ILE A 24 16.79 -25.93 -44.46
C ILE A 24 17.10 -25.77 -42.96
N ILE A 25 18.14 -25.03 -42.57
CA ILE A 25 18.54 -24.93 -41.15
C ILE A 25 17.70 -23.89 -40.35
N ASN A 26 16.80 -23.14 -40.97
CA ASN A 26 16.06 -22.08 -40.26
C ASN A 26 14.60 -22.44 -39.92
N LYS A 27 13.99 -23.46 -40.54
CA LYS A 27 12.59 -23.83 -40.25
C LYS A 27 12.46 -24.71 -39.01
N GLU A 28 13.37 -25.66 -38.82
CA GLU A 28 13.34 -26.58 -37.68
C GLU A 28 13.72 -25.88 -36.36
N LEU A 29 14.71 -24.98 -36.38
CA LEU A 29 15.03 -24.13 -35.22
C LEU A 29 13.91 -23.14 -34.89
N GLN A 30 13.19 -22.60 -35.89
CA GLN A 30 12.06 -21.70 -35.65
C GLN A 30 10.82 -22.44 -35.13
N SER A 31 10.58 -23.69 -35.59
CA SER A 31 9.48 -24.52 -35.08
C SER A 31 9.71 -24.98 -33.64
N ASP A 32 10.94 -25.25 -33.23
CA ASP A 32 11.26 -25.64 -31.85
C ASP A 32 11.16 -24.49 -30.85
N VAL A 33 11.41 -23.25 -31.28
CA VAL A 33 11.18 -22.04 -30.45
C VAL A 33 9.68 -21.74 -30.31
N MET A 34 8.88 -22.01 -31.34
CA MET A 34 7.43 -21.80 -31.35
C MET A 34 6.64 -22.92 -30.64
N ASN A 35 7.26 -24.08 -30.38
CA ASN A 35 6.58 -25.25 -29.80
C ASN A 35 7.07 -25.62 -28.39
N ARG A 36 7.88 -24.76 -27.75
CA ARG A 36 8.17 -24.89 -26.32
C ARG A 36 6.92 -24.45 -25.56
N PRO A 37 6.24 -25.33 -24.79
CA PRO A 37 5.06 -24.93 -24.04
C PRO A 37 5.45 -23.75 -23.17
N SER A 38 4.87 -22.59 -23.44
CA SER A 38 5.11 -21.39 -22.66
C SER A 38 4.75 -21.72 -21.22
N VAL A 39 5.74 -21.72 -20.34
CA VAL A 39 5.47 -21.99 -18.92
C VAL A 39 4.60 -20.86 -18.40
N GLU A 40 3.35 -21.21 -18.09
CA GLU A 40 2.37 -20.28 -17.55
C GLU A 40 2.33 -20.36 -16.03
N PHE A 41 2.20 -19.21 -15.40
CA PHE A 41 2.08 -19.07 -13.96
C PHE A 41 0.78 -18.41 -13.58
N GLN A 42 0.24 -18.81 -12.44
CA GLN A 42 -0.98 -18.22 -11.89
C GLN A 42 -0.65 -16.91 -11.16
N CYS A 43 -1.40 -15.85 -11.47
CA CYS A 43 -1.36 -14.59 -10.74
C CYS A 43 -2.01 -14.74 -9.36
N CYS A 44 -1.33 -14.34 -8.29
CA CYS A 44 -1.88 -14.44 -6.94
C CYS A 44 -3.06 -13.49 -6.67
N ALA A 45 -3.23 -12.44 -7.47
CA ALA A 45 -4.31 -11.45 -7.31
C ALA A 45 -5.58 -11.83 -8.09
N CYS A 46 -5.50 -11.99 -9.42
CA CYS A 46 -6.67 -12.32 -10.25
C CYS A 46 -6.89 -13.82 -10.46
N THR A 47 -5.94 -14.68 -10.06
CA THR A 47 -5.99 -16.15 -10.23
C THR A 47 -5.96 -16.65 -11.68
N ASP A 48 -5.86 -15.77 -12.67
CA ASP A 48 -5.64 -16.12 -14.08
C ASP A 48 -4.19 -16.55 -14.35
N ARG A 49 -3.97 -17.23 -15.47
CA ARG A 49 -2.66 -17.75 -15.89
C ARG A 49 -2.05 -16.90 -16.99
N PHE A 50 -0.75 -16.62 -16.89
CA PHE A 50 -0.02 -15.80 -17.84
C PHE A 50 1.35 -16.39 -18.14
N SER A 51 1.90 -16.06 -19.31
CA SER A 51 3.27 -16.39 -19.66
C SER A 51 4.28 -15.75 -18.68
N CYS A 52 5.45 -16.36 -18.52
CA CYS A 52 6.52 -15.82 -17.69
C CYS A 52 6.90 -14.36 -18.04
N ALA A 53 6.79 -13.95 -19.30
CA ALA A 53 7.14 -12.59 -19.73
C ALA A 53 6.18 -11.52 -19.21
N SER A 54 4.93 -11.89 -18.93
CA SER A 54 3.86 -11.00 -18.43
C SER A 54 3.69 -11.06 -16.91
N MET A 55 4.61 -11.73 -16.21
CA MET A 55 4.57 -11.95 -14.77
C MET A 55 5.72 -11.24 -14.07
N VAL A 56 5.41 -10.68 -12.91
CA VAL A 56 6.38 -10.07 -11.99
C VAL A 56 6.42 -10.90 -10.73
N THR A 57 7.62 -11.33 -10.33
CA THR A 57 7.85 -12.05 -9.08
C THR A 57 8.33 -11.05 -8.03
N THR A 58 7.62 -10.96 -6.91
CA THR A 58 7.97 -10.10 -5.77
C THR A 58 9.09 -10.71 -4.94
N PRO A 59 9.78 -9.94 -4.08
CA PRO A 59 10.85 -10.45 -3.21
C PRO A 59 10.45 -11.67 -2.37
N CYS A 60 9.22 -11.69 -1.85
CA CYS A 60 8.66 -12.82 -1.10
C CYS A 60 8.27 -14.05 -1.96
N GLY A 61 8.53 -14.02 -3.28
CA GLY A 61 8.31 -15.14 -4.22
C GLY A 61 6.91 -15.23 -4.84
N HIS A 62 5.95 -14.41 -4.40
CA HIS A 62 4.62 -14.35 -5.03
C HIS A 62 4.70 -13.76 -6.45
N ARG A 63 3.78 -14.19 -7.31
CA ARG A 63 3.72 -13.76 -8.71
C ARG A 63 2.44 -13.01 -9.02
N TYR A 64 2.59 -11.89 -9.72
CA TYR A 64 1.50 -11.06 -10.19
C TYR A 64 1.59 -10.92 -11.70
N CYS A 65 0.47 -10.85 -12.39
CA CYS A 65 0.49 -10.35 -13.76
C CYS A 65 0.79 -8.84 -13.76
N ALA A 66 1.30 -8.34 -14.89
CA ALA A 66 1.68 -6.94 -15.06
C ALA A 66 0.54 -5.97 -14.67
N GLU A 67 -0.70 -6.27 -15.05
CA GLU A 67 -1.85 -5.42 -14.75
C GLU A 67 -2.18 -5.39 -13.25
N CYS A 68 -2.21 -6.55 -12.58
CA CYS A 68 -2.51 -6.59 -11.14
C CYS A 68 -1.45 -5.89 -10.29
N ILE A 69 -0.16 -6.05 -10.63
CA ILE A 69 0.90 -5.39 -9.85
C ILE A 69 0.93 -3.88 -10.11
N LYS A 70 0.72 -3.44 -11.35
CA LYS A 70 0.53 -2.02 -11.67
C LYS A 70 -0.67 -1.44 -10.92
N SER A 71 -1.81 -2.16 -10.91
CA SER A 71 -3.01 -1.76 -10.16
C SER A 71 -2.73 -1.63 -8.65
N LEU A 72 -1.92 -2.52 -8.06
CA LEU A 72 -1.51 -2.39 -6.65
C LEU A 72 -0.75 -1.08 -6.40
N PHE A 73 0.20 -0.72 -7.27
CA PHE A 73 0.92 0.55 -7.17
C PHE A 73 -0.03 1.74 -7.33
N MET A 74 -0.92 1.74 -8.32
CA MET A 74 -1.88 2.82 -8.52
C MET A 74 -2.93 2.94 -7.41
N ARG A 75 -3.26 1.83 -6.74
CA ARG A 75 -4.09 1.86 -5.52
C ARG A 75 -3.35 2.50 -4.36
N SER A 76 -2.05 2.25 -4.23
CA SER A 76 -1.24 2.85 -3.16
C SER A 76 -1.05 4.35 -3.31
N THR A 77 -1.22 4.93 -4.51
CA THR A 77 -1.21 6.40 -4.68
C THR A 77 -2.50 7.07 -4.22
N ARG A 78 -3.54 6.29 -3.88
CA ARG A 78 -4.85 6.77 -3.43
C ARG A 78 -5.16 6.37 -1.99
N ASP A 79 -4.47 5.35 -1.49
CA ASP A 79 -4.64 4.77 -0.18
C ASP A 79 -3.27 4.68 0.49
N GLU A 80 -2.98 5.66 1.35
CA GLU A 80 -1.72 5.76 2.08
C GLU A 80 -1.44 4.49 2.91
N GLY A 81 -2.48 3.79 3.37
CA GLY A 81 -2.32 2.54 4.12
C GLY A 81 -1.90 1.34 3.25
N LEU A 82 -1.84 1.49 1.92
CA LEU A 82 -1.20 0.55 1.00
C LEU A 82 0.20 1.02 0.57
N TYR A 83 0.64 2.17 1.06
CA TYR A 83 1.95 2.73 0.76
C TYR A 83 2.95 2.49 1.92
N PRO A 84 4.19 2.08 1.62
CA PRO A 84 4.66 1.64 0.31
C PRO A 84 4.03 0.30 -0.10
N PRO A 85 3.90 -0.01 -1.41
CA PRO A 85 3.39 -1.29 -1.89
C PRO A 85 4.18 -2.46 -1.30
N LYS A 86 3.49 -3.39 -0.64
CA LYS A 86 4.08 -4.57 -0.01
C LYS A 86 3.37 -5.85 -0.46
N CYS A 87 4.08 -6.97 -0.37
CA CYS A 87 3.51 -8.31 -0.46
C CYS A 87 4.12 -9.17 0.65
N CYS A 88 3.29 -9.69 1.56
CA CYS A 88 3.75 -10.46 2.73
C CYS A 88 4.78 -9.68 3.55
N ARG A 89 4.48 -8.39 3.81
CA ARG A 89 5.34 -7.39 4.47
C ARG A 89 6.62 -6.97 3.77
N GLU A 90 7.01 -7.64 2.70
CA GLU A 90 8.16 -7.21 1.92
C GLU A 90 7.76 -6.11 0.95
N GLN A 91 8.45 -4.97 1.02
CA GLN A 91 8.25 -3.88 0.08
C GLN A 91 8.56 -4.35 -1.34
N ILE A 92 7.67 -4.04 -2.28
CA ILE A 92 7.88 -4.31 -3.69
C ILE A 92 8.63 -3.12 -4.29
N PRO A 93 9.86 -3.30 -4.81
CA PRO A 93 10.60 -2.20 -5.43
C PRO A 93 9.89 -1.69 -6.69
N LEU A 94 9.79 -0.36 -6.84
CA LEU A 94 9.21 0.27 -8.04
C LEU A 94 9.88 -0.20 -9.33
N ALA A 95 11.19 -0.47 -9.29
CA ALA A 95 11.96 -0.96 -10.43
C ALA A 95 11.40 -2.25 -11.06
N LEU A 96 10.73 -3.11 -10.28
CA LEU A 96 10.11 -4.34 -10.79
C LEU A 96 8.89 -4.07 -11.68
N VAL A 97 8.23 -2.92 -11.49
CA VAL A 97 6.95 -2.57 -12.12
C VAL A 97 7.10 -1.42 -13.11
N ALA A 98 8.13 -0.58 -12.97
CA ALA A 98 8.35 0.61 -13.79
C ALA A 98 8.24 0.35 -15.30
N LYS A 99 8.77 -0.78 -15.79
CA LYS A 99 8.70 -1.17 -17.23
C LYS A 99 7.28 -1.45 -17.73
N HIS A 100 6.32 -1.64 -16.84
CA HIS A 100 4.91 -1.90 -17.13
C HIS A 100 4.02 -0.68 -16.90
N MET A 101 4.59 0.44 -16.43
CA MET A 101 3.87 1.68 -16.18
C MET A 101 4.03 2.63 -17.37
N HIS A 102 2.96 3.37 -17.65
CA HIS A 102 3.05 4.55 -18.50
C HIS A 102 3.75 5.70 -17.77
N THR A 103 4.30 6.66 -18.52
CA THR A 103 4.99 7.83 -17.97
C THR A 103 4.15 8.57 -16.93
N ASP A 104 2.85 8.75 -17.21
CA ASP A 104 1.93 9.45 -16.30
C ASP A 104 1.67 8.67 -15.01
N GLU A 105 1.60 7.33 -15.08
CA GLU A 105 1.41 6.46 -13.92
C GLU A 105 2.65 6.48 -13.01
N PHE A 106 3.84 6.42 -13.63
CA PHE A 106 5.11 6.53 -12.92
C PHE A 106 5.24 7.88 -12.21
N ALA A 107 4.99 8.98 -12.92
CA ALA A 107 5.01 10.33 -12.35
C ALA A 107 3.97 10.51 -11.24
N ALA A 108 2.77 9.92 -11.37
CA ALA A 108 1.76 9.95 -10.32
C ALA A 108 2.22 9.18 -9.06
N PHE A 109 2.89 8.05 -9.23
CA PHE A 109 3.45 7.28 -8.10
C PHE A 109 4.60 8.03 -7.42
N GLU A 110 5.49 8.67 -8.19
CA GLU A 110 6.55 9.51 -7.62
C GLU A 110 5.98 10.72 -6.87
N LEU A 111 4.97 11.38 -7.41
CA LEU A 111 4.31 12.49 -6.72
C LEU A 111 3.66 12.03 -5.41
N ALA A 112 2.98 10.87 -5.41
CA ALA A 112 2.42 10.29 -4.19
C ALA A 112 3.52 9.91 -3.17
N SER A 113 4.68 9.44 -3.64
CA SER A 113 5.85 9.18 -2.80
C SER A 113 6.32 10.45 -2.08
N VAL A 114 6.39 11.59 -2.80
CA VAL A 114 6.73 12.89 -2.22
C VAL A 114 5.64 13.37 -1.26
N GLU A 115 4.37 13.23 -1.65
CA GLU A 115 3.22 13.58 -0.82
C GLU A 115 3.27 12.85 0.53
N TYR A 116 3.43 11.53 0.52
CA TYR A 116 3.40 10.74 1.74
C TYR A 116 4.62 10.93 2.62
N ALA A 117 5.79 11.23 2.03
CA ALA A 117 7.00 11.61 2.76
C ALA A 117 6.93 13.04 3.34
N THR A 118 6.04 13.89 2.83
CA THR A 118 5.86 15.26 3.32
C THR A 118 5.00 15.24 4.59
N ARG A 119 5.54 15.76 5.71
CA ARG A 119 4.82 15.85 6.99
C ARG A 119 3.69 16.90 6.94
N ASN A 120 4.05 18.15 6.65
CA ASN A 120 3.09 19.26 6.53
C ASN A 120 2.64 19.38 5.07
N ARG A 121 1.72 18.49 4.67
CA ARG A 121 1.21 18.45 3.29
C ARG A 121 0.36 19.68 3.02
N THR A 122 0.65 20.37 1.91
CA THR A 122 -0.17 21.46 1.42
C THR A 122 -0.97 20.99 0.22
N TYR A 123 -2.28 21.19 0.27
CA TYR A 123 -3.18 20.90 -0.84
C TYR A 123 -3.78 22.21 -1.35
N CYS A 124 -4.05 22.27 -2.64
CA CYS A 124 -4.66 23.44 -3.24
C CYS A 124 -5.98 23.82 -2.51
N SER A 125 -6.06 25.07 -2.06
CA SER A 125 -7.23 25.62 -1.37
C SER A 125 -8.50 25.65 -2.23
N ASN A 126 -8.38 25.46 -3.56
CA ASN A 126 -9.53 25.23 -4.42
C ASN A 126 -9.99 23.77 -4.26
N TYR A 127 -11.09 23.57 -3.54
CA TYR A 127 -11.67 22.25 -3.25
C TYR A 127 -12.00 21.41 -4.49
N ALA A 128 -12.32 22.03 -5.63
CA ALA A 128 -12.54 21.30 -6.88
C ALA A 128 -11.23 20.77 -7.49
N CYS A 129 -10.09 21.41 -7.15
CA CYS A 129 -8.77 21.01 -7.60
C CYS A 129 -8.10 20.04 -6.63
N ALA A 130 -8.06 20.39 -5.33
CA ALA A 130 -7.52 19.61 -4.21
C ALA A 130 -6.16 18.92 -4.45
N THR A 131 -5.37 19.45 -5.39
CA THR A 131 -4.13 18.83 -5.84
C THR A 131 -3.04 19.08 -4.80
N PHE A 132 -2.28 18.04 -4.45
CA PHE A 132 -1.12 18.16 -3.60
C PHE A 132 -0.09 19.13 -4.22
N ILE A 133 0.36 20.11 -3.44
CA ILE A 133 1.38 21.07 -3.85
C ILE A 133 2.69 20.64 -3.19
N ALA A 134 3.59 20.08 -4.00
CA ALA A 134 4.87 19.61 -3.52
C ALA A 134 5.72 20.75 -2.94
N PRO A 135 6.64 20.47 -1.99
CA PRO A 135 7.45 21.50 -1.33
C PRO A 135 8.23 22.42 -2.27
N TYR A 136 8.65 21.93 -3.43
CA TYR A 136 9.36 22.74 -4.44
C TYR A 136 8.48 23.75 -5.18
N ASN A 137 7.15 23.69 -5.02
CA ASN A 137 6.19 24.69 -5.51
C ASN A 137 5.78 25.69 -4.41
N ILE A 138 6.44 25.64 -3.25
CA ILE A 138 6.30 26.63 -2.18
C ILE A 138 7.40 27.67 -2.38
N GLU A 139 7.01 28.94 -2.41
CA GLU A 139 7.95 30.03 -2.60
C GLU A 139 8.84 30.18 -1.35
N LEU A 140 10.15 30.23 -1.58
CA LEU A 140 11.14 30.32 -0.50
C LEU A 140 10.98 31.63 0.28
N GLY A 141 10.94 31.51 1.61
CA GLY A 141 10.83 32.67 2.50
C GLY A 141 9.42 33.27 2.57
N THR A 142 8.43 32.64 1.94
CA THR A 142 7.02 33.02 2.08
C THR A 142 6.18 31.81 2.50
N GLU A 143 4.95 32.08 2.92
CA GLU A 143 3.96 31.06 3.26
C GLU A 143 3.06 30.71 2.06
N ARG A 144 3.53 31.01 0.84
CA ARG A 144 2.74 30.91 -0.40
C ARG A 144 3.11 29.65 -1.17
N ALA A 145 2.11 28.83 -1.44
CA ALA A 145 2.19 27.68 -2.32
C ALA A 145 1.32 27.91 -3.56
N THR A 146 1.91 27.81 -4.76
CA THR A 146 1.17 27.99 -6.01
C THR A 146 0.82 26.64 -6.62
N CYS A 147 -0.47 26.39 -6.84
CA CYS A 147 -0.93 25.13 -7.41
C CYS A 147 -0.47 24.98 -8.87
N PRO A 148 0.25 23.91 -9.25
CA PRO A 148 0.72 23.72 -10.62
C PRO A 148 -0.41 23.42 -11.62
N LYS A 149 -1.60 23.03 -11.14
CA LYS A 149 -2.73 22.63 -11.98
C LYS A 149 -3.70 23.78 -12.29
N CYS A 150 -4.02 24.61 -11.30
CA CYS A 150 -5.01 25.68 -11.44
C CYS A 150 -4.50 27.07 -11.02
N SER A 151 -3.20 27.20 -10.72
CA SER A 151 -2.53 28.45 -10.36
C SER A 151 -3.12 29.17 -9.15
N THR A 152 -3.90 28.48 -8.32
CA THR A 152 -4.45 29.05 -7.08
C THR A 152 -3.39 29.07 -6.00
N ASP A 153 -3.15 30.24 -5.43
CA ASP A 153 -2.24 30.43 -4.30
C ASP A 153 -2.91 30.00 -2.99
N THR A 154 -2.20 29.16 -2.24
CA THR A 154 -2.61 28.57 -0.97
C THR A 154 -1.63 28.99 0.12
N CYS A 155 -2.15 29.33 1.30
CA CYS A 155 -1.34 29.56 2.48
C CYS A 155 -0.90 28.22 3.09
N VAL A 156 0.39 27.99 3.28
CA VAL A 156 0.93 26.72 3.81
C VAL A 156 0.64 26.49 5.30
N ILE A 157 0.30 27.55 6.03
CA ILE A 157 0.00 27.48 7.47
C ILE A 157 -1.45 27.05 7.70
N CYS A 158 -2.41 27.73 7.08
CA CYS A 158 -3.83 27.48 7.31
C CYS A 158 -4.51 26.66 6.20
N ASN A 159 -3.80 26.32 5.12
CA ASN A 159 -4.32 25.62 3.93
C ASN A 159 -5.52 26.30 3.23
N ASN A 160 -5.84 27.56 3.59
CA ASN A 160 -6.82 28.38 2.89
C ASN A 160 -6.17 29.13 1.72
N ARG A 161 -6.99 29.87 0.97
CA ARG A 161 -6.48 30.76 -0.08
C ARG A 161 -5.45 31.72 0.52
N TYR A 162 -4.36 31.95 -0.18
CA TYR A 162 -3.28 32.82 0.29
C TYR A 162 -3.80 34.24 0.58
N HIS A 163 -3.39 34.80 1.71
CA HIS A 163 -3.77 36.12 2.19
C HIS A 163 -2.55 37.03 2.24
N TYR A 164 -2.66 38.18 1.57
CA TYR A 164 -1.54 39.12 1.40
C TYR A 164 -1.46 40.09 2.58
N GLY A 165 -0.33 40.09 3.29
CA GLY A 165 -0.02 41.10 4.31
C GLY A 165 -0.87 41.03 5.58
N THR A 166 -1.57 39.93 5.81
CA THR A 166 -2.32 39.65 7.04
C THR A 166 -1.86 38.34 7.65
N ASP A 167 -1.87 38.25 8.98
CA ASP A 167 -1.59 37.00 9.68
C ASP A 167 -2.64 35.93 9.37
N CYS A 168 -2.26 34.66 9.57
CA CYS A 168 -3.19 33.55 9.45
C CYS A 168 -4.33 33.69 10.46
N PRO A 169 -5.59 33.45 10.05
CA PRO A 169 -6.69 33.41 10.99
C PRO A 169 -6.50 32.24 11.97
N ASP A 170 -6.86 32.46 13.22
CA ASP A 170 -6.90 31.39 14.21
C ASP A 170 -8.00 30.38 13.87
N ASP A 171 -7.62 29.10 13.74
CA ASP A 171 -8.53 28.01 13.40
C ASP A 171 -9.14 27.40 14.67
N HIS A 172 -10.22 28.02 15.13
CA HIS A 172 -10.97 27.55 16.29
C HIS A 172 -11.51 26.11 16.11
N ALA A 173 -11.89 25.73 14.88
CA ALA A 173 -12.42 24.39 14.61
C ALA A 173 -11.34 23.30 14.77
N LEU A 174 -10.12 23.59 14.30
CA LEU A 174 -8.96 22.72 14.52
C LEU A 174 -8.63 22.60 16.02
N ARG A 175 -8.68 23.70 16.77
CA ARG A 175 -8.46 23.68 18.23
C ARG A 175 -9.50 22.80 18.93
N GLN A 176 -10.80 23.01 18.64
CA GLN A 176 -11.88 22.19 19.19
C GLN A 176 -11.73 20.71 18.86
N THR A 177 -11.32 20.38 17.63
CA THR A 177 -11.09 18.98 17.23
C THR A 177 -9.96 18.34 18.04
N ARG A 178 -8.88 19.08 18.31
CA ARG A 178 -7.76 18.62 19.15
C ARG A 178 -8.12 18.54 20.63
N ASP A 179 -9.02 19.37 21.12
CA ASP A 179 -9.52 19.32 22.49
C ASP A 179 -10.41 18.09 22.67
N LEU A 180 -11.37 17.86 21.75
CA LEU A 180 -12.19 16.65 21.74
C LEU A 180 -11.35 15.37 21.66
N ALA A 181 -10.31 15.35 20.81
CA ALA A 181 -9.40 14.22 20.73
C ALA A 181 -8.75 13.91 22.09
N ARG A 182 -8.34 14.94 22.85
CA ARG A 182 -7.78 14.78 24.20
C ARG A 182 -8.82 14.29 25.20
N GLU A 183 -10.03 14.83 25.17
CA GLU A 183 -11.14 14.40 26.03
C GLU A 183 -11.53 12.93 25.80
N MET A 184 -11.53 12.49 24.54
CA MET A 184 -11.85 11.11 24.15
C MET A 184 -10.67 10.14 24.28
N GLY A 185 -9.48 10.61 24.69
CA GLY A 185 -8.27 9.79 24.78
C GLY A 185 -7.76 9.28 23.42
N TRP A 186 -8.06 10.00 22.34
CA TRP A 186 -7.49 9.72 21.02
C TRP A 186 -6.03 10.16 20.96
N GLN A 187 -5.20 9.38 20.27
CA GLN A 187 -3.78 9.64 20.19
C GLN A 187 -3.38 10.30 18.87
N THR A 188 -2.34 11.11 18.88
CA THR A 188 -1.77 11.72 17.68
C THR A 188 -0.52 10.97 17.24
N CYS A 189 -0.43 10.65 15.96
CA CYS A 189 0.77 10.04 15.39
C CYS A 189 1.94 11.02 15.41
N PHE A 190 3.08 10.65 16.00
CA PHE A 190 4.27 11.50 16.08
C PHE A 190 4.88 11.88 14.72
N ALA A 191 4.61 11.10 13.66
CA ALA A 191 5.24 11.26 12.36
C ALA A 191 4.43 12.16 11.41
N CYS A 192 3.10 12.11 11.46
CA CYS A 192 2.22 12.81 10.52
C CYS A 192 1.11 13.64 11.17
N ASP A 193 1.10 13.72 12.51
CA ASP A 193 0.15 14.53 13.31
C ASP A 193 -1.33 14.15 13.12
N ARG A 194 -1.60 12.98 12.53
CA ARG A 194 -2.95 12.41 12.41
C ARG A 194 -3.45 11.95 13.77
N VAL A 195 -4.64 12.39 14.14
CA VAL A 195 -5.38 11.87 15.29
C VAL A 195 -5.96 10.50 14.92
N VAL A 196 -5.71 9.50 15.75
CA VAL A 196 -6.20 8.13 15.59
C VAL A 196 -6.98 7.71 16.82
N GLN A 197 -8.01 6.93 16.58
CA GLN A 197 -8.74 6.21 17.61
C GLN A 197 -8.34 4.74 17.56
N LEU A 198 -8.10 4.15 18.73
CA LEU A 198 -7.99 2.71 18.89
C LEU A 198 -9.27 2.20 19.55
N ARG A 199 -9.94 1.24 18.90
CA ARG A 199 -11.18 0.66 19.43
C ARG A 199 -10.90 -0.33 20.55
N SER A 200 -10.08 -1.34 20.28
CA SER A 200 -9.77 -2.42 21.21
C SER A 200 -8.37 -2.99 20.90
N GLY A 201 -7.81 -3.83 21.77
CA GLY A 201 -6.49 -4.45 21.58
C GLY A 201 -5.30 -3.74 22.27
N CYS A 202 -4.07 -4.08 21.86
CA CYS A 202 -2.83 -3.58 22.50
C CYS A 202 -2.48 -2.14 22.14
N ASN A 203 -1.50 -1.58 22.84
CA ASN A 203 -1.01 -0.23 22.60
C ASN A 203 -0.16 -0.09 21.33
N HIS A 204 0.15 -1.16 20.60
CA HIS A 204 0.87 -1.06 19.33
C HIS A 204 -0.05 -0.54 18.24
N MET A 205 0.16 0.69 17.81
CA MET A 205 -0.58 1.32 16.73
C MET A 205 0.30 1.43 15.49
N THR A 206 -0.25 1.07 14.33
CA THR A 206 0.36 1.39 13.02
C THR A 206 -0.49 2.46 12.35
N CYS A 207 0.05 3.67 12.21
CA CYS A 207 -0.60 4.74 11.47
C CYS A 207 -0.71 4.39 9.98
N PRO A 208 -1.72 4.90 9.24
CA PRO A 208 -1.72 4.78 7.78
C PRO A 208 -0.46 5.32 7.10
N CYS A 209 0.29 6.25 7.71
CA CYS A 209 1.60 6.68 7.21
C CYS A 209 2.74 5.67 7.45
N SER A 210 2.42 4.43 7.85
CA SER A 210 3.34 3.35 8.24
C SER A 210 4.15 3.59 9.52
N ALA A 211 3.97 4.70 10.24
CA ALA A 211 4.64 4.91 11.53
C ALA A 211 4.02 4.03 12.63
N GLU A 212 4.87 3.34 13.38
CA GLU A 212 4.46 2.52 14.53
C GLU A 212 4.72 3.26 15.84
N PHE A 213 3.70 3.36 16.70
CA PHE A 213 3.78 4.11 17.96
C PHE A 213 2.92 3.50 19.06
N CYS A 214 3.21 3.88 20.30
CA CYS A 214 2.42 3.52 21.46
C CYS A 214 1.16 4.40 21.52
N TYR A 215 -0.02 3.80 21.50
CA TYR A 215 -1.30 4.53 21.60
C TYR A 215 -1.42 5.30 22.93
N ALA A 216 -0.86 4.77 24.02
CA ALA A 216 -0.95 5.41 25.34
C ALA A 216 -0.19 6.75 25.42
N CYS A 217 0.95 6.89 24.73
CA CYS A 217 1.81 8.07 24.88
C CYS A 217 2.21 8.77 23.57
N GLY A 218 1.90 8.19 22.40
CA GLY A 218 2.22 8.76 21.09
C GLY A 218 3.67 8.57 20.63
N VAL A 219 4.56 8.08 21.51
CA VAL A 219 5.98 7.85 21.20
C VAL A 219 6.16 6.63 20.30
N ARG A 220 7.22 6.64 19.49
CA ARG A 220 7.63 5.52 18.63
C ARG A 220 7.61 4.19 19.39
N TRP A 221 7.10 3.15 18.73
CA TRP A 221 6.87 1.86 19.38
C TRP A 221 8.18 1.29 19.94
N LYS A 222 8.13 0.74 21.16
CA LYS A 222 9.27 0.24 21.95
C LYS A 222 10.31 1.29 22.39
N GLU A 223 10.03 2.59 22.23
CA GLU A 223 10.85 3.69 22.78
C GLU A 223 10.23 4.32 24.04
N CYS A 224 9.25 3.64 24.67
CA CYS A 224 8.61 4.06 25.92
C CYS A 224 8.50 2.88 26.91
N THR A 225 8.27 3.19 28.19
CA THR A 225 8.05 2.20 29.26
C THR A 225 6.56 1.97 29.59
N CYS A 226 5.66 2.38 28.70
CA CYS A 226 4.23 2.12 28.86
C CYS A 226 3.95 0.62 28.80
N GLU A 227 2.89 0.17 29.48
CA GLU A 227 2.40 -1.19 29.32
C GLU A 227 2.06 -1.47 27.85
N THR A 228 2.38 -2.67 27.37
CA THR A 228 2.19 -3.04 25.96
C THR A 228 0.71 -3.17 25.60
N ALA A 229 -0.14 -3.43 26.58
CA ALA A 229 -1.58 -3.55 26.39
C ALA A 229 -2.32 -2.98 27.61
N ASP A 230 -3.52 -2.49 27.36
CA ASP A 230 -4.46 -2.04 28.38
C ASP A 230 -5.44 -3.19 28.65
N PRO A 231 -5.53 -3.72 29.89
CA PRO A 231 -6.35 -4.88 30.19
C PRO A 231 -7.82 -4.72 29.78
N ASN A 232 -8.39 -3.51 29.93
CA ASN A 232 -9.79 -3.25 29.58
C ASN A 232 -10.01 -3.36 28.06
N ARG A 233 -9.06 -2.91 27.25
CA ARG A 233 -9.13 -3.04 25.79
C ARG A 233 -8.88 -4.45 25.28
N ILE A 234 -8.13 -5.26 26.03
CA ILE A 234 -7.99 -6.69 25.74
C ILE A 234 -9.31 -7.42 26.06
N GLU A 235 -9.96 -7.07 27.17
CA GLU A 235 -11.28 -7.60 27.52
C GLU A 235 -12.33 -7.22 26.48
N GLU A 236 -12.45 -5.94 26.11
CA GLU A 236 -13.36 -5.49 25.05
C GLU A 236 -13.09 -6.23 23.73
N ARG A 237 -11.81 -6.44 23.37
CA ARG A 237 -11.45 -7.21 22.18
C ARG A 237 -11.91 -8.67 22.28
N ALA A 238 -11.75 -9.30 23.44
CA ALA A 238 -12.20 -10.66 23.66
C ALA A 238 -13.72 -10.77 23.54
N GLU A 239 -14.46 -9.81 24.11
CA GLU A 239 -15.91 -9.73 23.95
C GLU A 239 -16.32 -9.58 22.49
N GLU A 240 -15.69 -8.67 21.74
CA GLU A 240 -15.95 -8.48 20.31
C GLU A 240 -15.78 -9.78 19.51
N ILE A 241 -14.70 -10.52 19.76
CA ILE A 241 -14.42 -11.79 19.07
C ILE A 241 -15.45 -12.86 19.46
N VAL A 242 -15.73 -13.03 20.75
CA VAL A 242 -16.70 -14.03 21.22
C VAL A 242 -18.08 -13.74 20.66
N ASP A 243 -18.53 -12.49 20.68
CA ASP A 243 -19.85 -12.10 20.18
C ASP A 243 -19.95 -12.21 18.65
N ARG A 244 -18.84 -11.94 17.93
CA ARG A 244 -18.76 -12.12 16.48
C ARG A 244 -18.83 -13.59 16.08
N ASP A 245 -18.13 -14.46 16.81
CA ASP A 245 -17.98 -15.88 16.47
C ASP A 245 -19.07 -16.76 17.15
N ALA A 246 -19.91 -16.15 18.00
CA ALA A 246 -21.04 -16.81 18.64
C ALA A 246 -22.16 -17.15 17.65
N GLY A 247 -22.70 -18.36 17.77
CA GLY A 247 -23.95 -18.74 17.12
C GLY A 247 -25.18 -18.05 17.76
N PRO A 248 -26.34 -18.06 17.10
CA PRO A 248 -27.58 -17.60 17.71
C PRO A 248 -27.88 -18.49 18.92
N ASN A 249 -28.03 -17.89 20.11
CA ASN A 249 -28.30 -18.53 21.41
C ASN A 249 -27.08 -18.99 22.24
N LEU A 250 -25.97 -18.24 22.22
CA LEU A 250 -24.91 -18.44 23.21
C LEU A 250 -25.42 -18.13 24.63
N LEU A 251 -25.36 -19.12 25.54
CA LEU A 251 -25.78 -18.94 26.93
C LEU A 251 -24.86 -17.94 27.65
N PRO A 252 -25.38 -17.07 28.55
CA PRO A 252 -24.56 -16.08 29.25
C PRO A 252 -23.36 -16.66 30.00
N ALA A 253 -23.55 -17.78 30.70
CA ALA A 253 -22.47 -18.46 31.41
C ALA A 253 -21.39 -19.01 30.46
N GLU A 254 -21.77 -19.46 29.27
CA GLU A 254 -20.83 -19.92 28.25
C GLU A 254 -20.07 -18.74 27.63
N ARG A 255 -20.76 -17.61 27.36
CA ARG A 255 -20.13 -16.37 26.90
C ARG A 255 -19.03 -15.93 27.87
N ILE A 256 -19.35 -15.84 29.17
CA ILE A 256 -18.39 -15.43 30.21
C ILE A 256 -17.16 -16.34 30.22
N ARG A 257 -17.34 -17.67 30.16
CA ARG A 257 -16.21 -18.61 30.11
C ARG A 257 -15.34 -18.42 28.87
N ARG A 258 -15.94 -18.22 27.70
CA ARG A 258 -15.21 -17.98 26.45
C ARG A 258 -14.44 -16.67 26.46
N VAL A 259 -15.07 -15.58 26.94
CA VAL A 259 -14.42 -14.28 27.08
C VAL A 259 -13.20 -14.39 28.00
N TYR A 260 -13.36 -14.98 29.19
CA TYR A 260 -12.26 -15.15 30.13
C TYR A 260 -11.09 -15.95 29.54
N GLY A 261 -11.37 -17.07 28.86
CA GLY A 261 -10.34 -17.86 28.19
C GLY A 261 -9.62 -17.07 27.10
N LEU A 262 -10.36 -16.31 26.29
CA LEU A 262 -9.81 -15.54 25.20
C LEU A 262 -9.02 -14.31 25.69
N VAL A 263 -9.41 -13.68 26.81
CA VAL A 263 -8.60 -12.62 27.45
C VAL A 263 -7.21 -13.15 27.78
N ALA A 264 -7.11 -14.32 28.40
CA ALA A 264 -5.82 -14.93 28.72
C ALA A 264 -4.97 -15.19 27.46
N GLU A 265 -5.57 -15.75 26.40
CA GLU A 265 -4.88 -15.96 25.13
C GLU A 265 -4.39 -14.65 24.49
N LEU A 266 -5.24 -13.62 24.49
CA LEU A 266 -4.91 -12.31 23.91
C LEU A 266 -3.83 -11.59 24.72
N GLN A 267 -3.84 -11.68 26.05
CA GLN A 267 -2.78 -11.11 26.91
C GLN A 267 -1.39 -11.67 26.61
N GLU A 268 -1.30 -12.90 26.07
CA GLU A 268 -0.02 -13.50 25.67
C GLU A 268 0.32 -13.22 24.20
N ASN A 269 -0.69 -13.00 23.35
CA ASN A 269 -0.54 -12.97 21.89
C ASN A 269 -0.88 -11.61 21.24
N HIS A 270 -1.08 -10.54 22.02
CA HIS A 270 -1.53 -9.25 21.52
C HIS A 270 -0.51 -8.53 20.64
N GLU A 271 0.78 -8.85 20.73
CA GLU A 271 1.82 -8.40 19.78
C GLU A 271 1.86 -9.36 18.57
N CYS A 272 0.73 -9.51 17.88
CA CYS A 272 0.65 -10.44 16.76
C CYS A 272 1.34 -9.87 15.53
N GLU A 273 2.51 -10.41 15.21
CA GLU A 273 3.16 -10.17 13.93
C GLU A 273 2.52 -10.98 12.80
N HIS A 274 1.27 -11.47 12.83
CA HIS A 274 0.54 -12.17 11.74
C HIS A 274 1.34 -13.05 10.71
N SER A 275 2.49 -13.63 11.10
CA SER A 275 3.38 -14.44 10.24
C SER A 275 2.91 -15.89 10.18
N GLN A 276 2.01 -16.22 11.10
CA GLN A 276 1.28 -17.46 11.22
C GLN A 276 0.28 -17.62 10.08
N LYS A 277 -0.03 -18.87 9.73
CA LYS A 277 -1.05 -19.18 8.73
C LYS A 277 -2.43 -18.73 9.23
N PHE A 278 -3.09 -17.90 8.43
CA PHE A 278 -4.49 -17.55 8.65
C PHE A 278 -5.37 -18.77 8.37
N GLN A 279 -6.43 -18.93 9.17
CA GLN A 279 -7.48 -19.89 8.86
C GLN A 279 -8.52 -19.26 7.95
N ARG A 280 -9.02 -20.03 6.99
CA ARG A 280 -10.13 -19.62 6.13
C ARG A 280 -11.43 -19.96 6.84
N ILE A 281 -12.28 -18.96 7.01
CA ILE A 281 -13.64 -19.10 7.53
C ILE A 281 -14.59 -18.89 6.36
N ASP A 282 -15.33 -19.92 5.99
CA ASP A 282 -16.34 -19.89 4.93
C ASP A 282 -17.73 -20.37 5.39
N ASP A 283 -17.83 -20.88 6.61
CA ASP A 283 -19.07 -21.19 7.31
C ASP A 283 -19.52 -20.05 8.22
N GLY A 284 -20.81 -20.06 8.60
CA GLY A 284 -21.35 -19.08 9.55
C GLY A 284 -21.39 -17.63 9.05
N ALA A 285 -21.30 -17.38 7.74
CA ALA A 285 -21.31 -16.03 7.17
C ALA A 285 -22.56 -15.24 7.65
N PRO A 286 -22.37 -14.06 8.27
CA PRO A 286 -23.50 -13.20 8.63
C PRO A 286 -24.34 -12.86 7.39
N ARG A 287 -25.63 -12.53 7.55
CA ARG A 287 -26.49 -12.10 6.42
C ARG A 287 -25.87 -10.99 5.56
N ARG A 288 -25.07 -10.13 6.17
CA ARG A 288 -24.37 -9.02 5.51
C ARG A 288 -22.94 -9.38 5.07
N GLY A 289 -22.55 -10.65 5.07
CA GLY A 289 -21.19 -11.12 4.80
C GLY A 289 -20.20 -10.85 5.95
N PHE A 290 -19.02 -11.43 5.85
CA PHE A 290 -17.88 -11.17 6.72
C PHE A 290 -17.33 -9.77 6.47
N ARG A 291 -17.02 -9.01 7.53
CA ARG A 291 -16.38 -7.70 7.42
C ARG A 291 -14.88 -7.84 7.62
N CYS A 292 -14.09 -7.30 6.70
CA CYS A 292 -12.65 -7.15 6.90
C CYS A 292 -12.39 -6.03 7.90
N GLU A 293 -11.60 -6.29 8.94
CA GLU A 293 -11.27 -5.32 9.99
C GLU A 293 -10.22 -4.28 9.54
N MET A 294 -9.60 -4.45 8.36
CA MET A 294 -8.60 -3.51 7.83
C MET A 294 -9.13 -2.55 6.76
N CYS A 295 -10.12 -2.98 5.97
CA CYS A 295 -10.67 -2.15 4.88
C CYS A 295 -12.18 -2.00 4.92
N ASP A 296 -12.84 -2.56 5.93
CA ASP A 296 -14.30 -2.56 6.11
C ASP A 296 -15.13 -3.19 4.98
N ALA A 297 -14.48 -3.68 3.93
CA ALA A 297 -15.12 -4.38 2.84
C ALA A 297 -15.81 -5.65 3.34
N ARG A 298 -16.96 -5.94 2.74
CA ARG A 298 -17.75 -7.13 3.03
C ARG A 298 -17.45 -8.23 2.02
N HIS A 299 -17.23 -9.44 2.52
CA HIS A 299 -16.94 -10.62 1.75
C HIS A 299 -17.96 -11.70 2.07
N HIS A 300 -18.56 -12.31 1.04
CA HIS A 300 -19.65 -13.29 1.22
C HIS A 300 -19.20 -14.75 1.09
N LYS A 301 -18.02 -14.99 0.51
CA LYS A 301 -17.50 -16.35 0.27
C LYS A 301 -16.69 -16.86 1.45
N TYR A 302 -15.75 -16.06 1.92
CA TYR A 302 -14.88 -16.41 3.03
C TYR A 302 -14.19 -15.16 3.59
N ILE A 303 -13.64 -15.28 4.79
CA ILE A 303 -12.70 -14.34 5.39
C ILE A 303 -11.51 -15.10 5.97
N LEU A 304 -10.39 -14.43 6.16
CA LEU A 304 -9.21 -15.02 6.77
C LEU A 304 -9.10 -14.53 8.21
N GLN A 305 -9.05 -15.46 9.15
CA GLN A 305 -8.89 -15.14 10.56
C GLN A 305 -7.47 -15.49 11.01
N CYS A 306 -6.81 -14.58 11.71
CA CYS A 306 -5.52 -14.87 12.34
C CYS A 306 -5.72 -15.84 13.51
N ARG A 307 -4.90 -16.89 13.60
CA ARG A 307 -4.98 -17.90 14.66
C ARG A 307 -4.48 -17.45 16.04
N ARG A 308 -3.93 -16.23 16.13
CA ARG A 308 -3.36 -15.69 17.38
C ARG A 308 -4.20 -14.53 17.94
N CYS A 309 -4.45 -13.52 17.12
CA CYS A 309 -5.21 -12.33 17.52
C CYS A 309 -6.66 -12.30 17.01
N TYR A 310 -7.09 -13.34 16.29
CA TYR A 310 -8.46 -13.50 15.77
C TYR A 310 -8.94 -12.34 14.88
N VAL A 311 -8.03 -11.55 14.30
CA VAL A 311 -8.38 -10.49 13.34
C VAL A 311 -8.87 -11.11 12.04
N ASN A 312 -10.02 -10.62 11.57
CA ASN A 312 -10.64 -11.03 10.32
C ASN A 312 -10.25 -10.09 9.17
N VAL A 313 -9.58 -10.62 8.16
CA VAL A 313 -9.00 -9.83 7.07
C VAL A 313 -9.30 -10.47 5.72
N CYS A 314 -9.47 -9.65 4.69
CA CYS A 314 -9.59 -10.17 3.32
C CYS A 314 -8.22 -10.56 2.77
N GLU A 315 -8.20 -11.36 1.70
CA GLU A 315 -6.95 -11.81 1.04
C GLU A 315 -6.06 -10.62 0.63
N ASP A 316 -6.66 -9.54 0.13
CA ASP A 316 -5.96 -8.30 -0.25
C ASP A 316 -5.27 -7.64 0.95
N CYS A 317 -5.98 -7.48 2.08
CA CYS A 317 -5.40 -6.86 3.27
C CYS A 317 -4.35 -7.76 3.91
N ARG A 318 -4.58 -9.09 3.96
CA ARG A 318 -3.57 -10.05 4.42
C ARG A 318 -2.27 -9.94 3.64
N ARG A 319 -2.35 -9.70 2.32
CA ARG A 319 -1.16 -9.69 1.47
C ARG A 319 -0.45 -8.34 1.44
N ASN A 320 -1.23 -7.26 1.40
CA ASN A 320 -0.71 -5.93 1.08
C ASN A 320 -0.67 -4.96 2.28
N ARG A 321 -1.36 -5.26 3.39
CA ARG A 321 -1.37 -4.42 4.61
C ARG A 321 -0.76 -5.08 5.84
N ILE A 322 -0.75 -6.42 5.88
CA ILE A 322 -0.36 -7.24 7.04
C ILE A 322 0.77 -8.19 6.67
#